data_AF-B3MV94-F1
#
_entry.id   AF-B3MV94-F1
#
_cell.length_a   1.000
_cell.length_b   1.000
_cell.length_c   1.000
_cell.angle_alpha   90.00
_cell.angle_beta   90.00
_cell.angle_gamma   90.00
#
_symmetry.space_group_name_H-M   'P 1'
#
loop_
_entity.id
_entity.type
_entity.pdbx_description
1 polymer ?
#
loop_
_entity_poly.entity_id
_entity_poly.type
_entity_poly.pdbx_seq_one_letter_code
_entity_poly.pdbx_strand_id
1 'polypeptide(L)'
;MGISAQLFSLLLLTALVAAKTKTSPVQENIAEYKDFKKLLRTKNNVLALYVTSAKAAAAELKVFREAAEAIRGTGTMILLDCGQADRKKLCKKLKVSPDPYAIKHYKDGDYHKDYDRQLSVASMVTFMRDPSGDLPWEEDPAGDDVLHFSDAGSFTKHLRKDIRPMLVMFHVPWCGFCKKMKPDYGKAATELKAKGGYLLAAMNVERQENAPIRKLFNITGFPTLIYFENGKLRFTYEGDNTKDALVAFMLNPNAKPTPKPKEPEWSADTNSEIVHLTNQGFEPALKDEKSALVMFYAPWCGHCKRMKPEYEKAALEMKQQKIPGLLAALDATKEQSVAEKYKVKGYPTVKFFSYGVFKFEVNVRDASKIVEFMRNPKEPPPPPPPEKNWEEEEDSKEVLFLDDETFSTTLKRKKHALVMFYAPWCGHCKSTKPEFTAAATALQDDPRVAFAAVDCTKQAALCAKYNVRGYPTILYFSYLKTRLDYNAGRTSKDFIAFVNNPPSAVDRTEL
;
A
#
# COMPACT_ATOMS: atom_id res chain seq x y z
N MET A 1 42.06 79.49 -21.75
CA MET A 1 41.46 78.39 -22.55
C MET A 1 41.73 77.12 -21.77
N GLY A 2 40.78 76.34 -21.24
CA GLY A 2 39.36 76.15 -21.45
C GLY A 2 39.08 74.65 -21.15
N ILE A 3 37.86 74.31 -20.71
CA ILE A 3 37.39 72.95 -20.37
C ILE A 3 38.04 72.38 -19.08
N SER A 4 37.30 71.89 -18.06
CA SER A 4 35.89 72.13 -17.66
C SER A 4 35.70 71.76 -16.18
N ALA A 5 34.51 72.01 -15.60
CA ALA A 5 34.08 71.46 -14.32
C ALA A 5 32.70 70.79 -14.46
N GLN A 6 32.54 69.58 -13.92
CA GLN A 6 31.26 68.84 -13.91
C GLN A 6 30.73 68.60 -12.50
N LEU A 7 29.42 68.79 -12.36
CA LEU A 7 28.67 68.71 -11.11
C LEU A 7 28.64 67.27 -10.57
N PHE A 8 28.83 67.13 -9.26
CA PHE A 8 28.32 65.96 -8.53
C PHE A 8 26.80 66.05 -8.43
N SER A 9 26.09 65.13 -9.10
CA SER A 9 24.63 64.96 -8.95
C SER A 9 24.34 63.75 -8.08
N LEU A 10 23.60 63.97 -6.99
CA LEU A 10 23.32 62.97 -5.96
C LEU A 10 22.22 62.00 -6.44
N LEU A 11 22.59 60.78 -6.84
CA LEU A 11 21.61 59.75 -7.22
C LEU A 11 21.06 59.03 -5.99
N LEU A 12 19.81 59.31 -5.64
CA LEU A 12 19.07 58.55 -4.62
C LEU A 12 18.72 57.15 -5.17
N LEU A 13 19.30 56.10 -4.60
CA LEU A 13 19.04 54.72 -5.00
C LEU A 13 17.75 54.20 -4.34
N THR A 14 16.60 54.35 -5.00
CA THR A 14 15.33 53.77 -4.55
C THR A 14 15.30 52.26 -4.80
N ALA A 15 15.73 51.48 -3.80
CA ALA A 15 15.64 50.02 -3.83
C ALA A 15 14.17 49.55 -3.79
N LEU A 16 13.62 49.16 -4.95
CA LEU A 16 12.34 48.48 -5.07
C LEU A 16 12.42 47.08 -4.43
N VAL A 17 12.08 46.98 -3.15
CA VAL A 17 11.85 45.70 -2.47
C VAL A 17 10.57 45.10 -3.02
N ALA A 18 10.71 44.18 -3.99
CA ALA A 18 9.60 43.39 -4.50
C ALA A 18 9.07 42.47 -3.39
N ALA A 19 7.98 42.88 -2.74
CA ALA A 19 7.27 42.05 -1.79
C ALA A 19 6.75 40.78 -2.49
N LYS A 20 7.36 39.62 -2.20
CA LYS A 20 6.86 38.32 -2.66
C LYS A 20 5.45 38.11 -2.11
N THR A 21 4.46 38.25 -2.96
CA THR A 21 3.07 37.92 -2.65
C THR A 21 2.97 36.45 -2.27
N LYS A 22 2.76 36.15 -0.99
CA LYS A 22 2.53 34.77 -0.52
C LYS A 22 1.23 34.27 -1.16
N THR A 23 1.35 33.37 -2.12
CA THR A 23 0.20 32.66 -2.69
C THR A 23 -0.45 31.80 -1.61
N SER A 24 -1.77 31.92 -1.46
CA SER A 24 -2.52 31.13 -0.48
C SER A 24 -2.28 29.62 -0.70
N PRO A 25 -2.07 28.81 0.36
CA PRO A 25 -2.00 27.36 0.23
C PRO A 25 -3.35 26.74 -0.16
N VAL A 26 -4.46 27.44 0.11
CA VAL A 26 -5.82 27.05 -0.29
C VAL A 26 -6.22 27.80 -1.56
N GLN A 27 -6.75 27.09 -2.55
CA GLN A 27 -7.28 27.72 -3.76
C GLN A 27 -8.74 28.15 -3.57
N GLU A 28 -8.98 29.46 -3.61
CA GLU A 28 -10.29 30.09 -3.36
C GLU A 28 -10.92 30.67 -4.66
N ASN A 29 -10.10 30.85 -5.70
CA ASN A 29 -10.50 31.45 -6.98
C ASN A 29 -11.17 30.43 -7.92
N ILE A 30 -12.33 29.88 -7.53
CA ILE A 30 -13.11 28.92 -8.32
C ILE A 30 -14.58 29.32 -8.28
N ALA A 31 -15.03 30.13 -9.24
CA ALA A 31 -16.43 30.52 -9.39
C ALA A 31 -17.20 29.62 -10.36
N GLU A 32 -16.54 29.09 -11.40
CA GLU A 32 -17.20 28.34 -12.46
C GLU A 32 -17.08 26.82 -12.35
N TYR A 33 -18.11 26.12 -12.85
CA TYR A 33 -18.12 24.66 -12.95
C TYR A 33 -17.05 24.13 -13.91
N LYS A 34 -16.71 24.89 -14.97
CA LYS A 34 -15.61 24.54 -15.89
C LYS A 34 -14.27 24.55 -15.16
N ASP A 35 -13.99 25.57 -14.36
CA ASP A 35 -12.74 25.67 -13.60
C ASP A 35 -12.64 24.64 -12.49
N PHE A 36 -13.75 24.35 -11.80
CA PHE A 36 -13.81 23.26 -10.82
C PHE A 36 -13.48 21.90 -11.48
N LYS A 37 -14.14 21.55 -12.60
CA LYS A 37 -13.82 20.32 -13.35
C LYS A 37 -12.39 20.32 -13.92
N LYS A 38 -11.86 21.48 -14.33
CA LYS A 38 -10.47 21.63 -14.81
C LYS A 38 -9.46 21.39 -13.69
N LEU A 39 -9.72 21.89 -12.49
CA LEU A 39 -8.90 21.60 -11.31
C LEU A 39 -8.92 20.10 -10.98
N LEU A 40 -10.10 19.49 -10.88
CA LEU A 40 -10.22 18.05 -10.60
C LEU A 40 -9.51 17.19 -11.68
N ARG A 41 -9.55 17.61 -12.95
CA ARG A 41 -8.79 16.95 -14.04
C ARG A 41 -7.27 17.13 -13.98
N THR A 42 -6.76 18.10 -13.23
CA THR A 42 -5.32 18.41 -13.16
C THR A 42 -4.69 18.09 -11.80
N LYS A 43 -5.51 17.73 -10.80
CA LYS A 43 -5.10 17.44 -9.43
C LYS A 43 -5.75 16.13 -8.99
N ASN A 44 -4.93 15.10 -8.79
CA ASN A 44 -5.41 13.73 -8.52
C ASN A 44 -5.92 13.52 -7.08
N ASN A 45 -5.63 14.46 -6.17
CA ASN A 45 -5.96 14.37 -4.76
C ASN A 45 -6.36 15.77 -4.26
N VAL A 46 -7.66 15.98 -4.08
CA VAL A 46 -8.26 17.29 -3.78
C VAL A 46 -9.23 17.17 -2.61
N LEU A 47 -8.99 17.92 -1.53
CA LEU A 47 -9.97 18.12 -0.48
C LEU A 47 -10.66 19.47 -0.68
N ALA A 48 -11.99 19.48 -0.66
CA ALA A 48 -12.80 20.67 -0.90
C ALA A 48 -13.65 21.00 0.33
N LEU A 49 -13.39 22.16 0.94
CA LEU A 49 -14.24 22.73 1.99
C LEU A 49 -15.28 23.64 1.34
N TYR A 50 -16.55 23.30 1.53
CA TYR A 50 -17.71 24.11 1.17
C TYR A 50 -18.24 24.78 2.43
N VAL A 51 -18.55 26.07 2.38
CA VAL A 51 -19.09 26.82 3.53
C VAL A 51 -20.32 27.65 3.14
N THR A 52 -21.24 27.88 4.07
CA THR A 52 -22.35 28.83 3.89
C THR A 52 -21.89 30.28 3.91
N SER A 53 -20.84 30.57 4.69
CA SER A 53 -20.06 31.81 4.65
C SER A 53 -18.74 31.63 5.39
N ALA A 54 -17.74 32.45 5.07
CA ALA A 54 -16.47 32.44 5.81
C ALA A 54 -16.61 32.75 7.32
N LYS A 55 -17.68 33.45 7.74
CA LYS A 55 -17.96 33.77 9.15
C LYS A 55 -18.58 32.59 9.90
N ALA A 56 -19.44 31.81 9.24
CA ALA A 56 -20.16 30.70 9.87
C ALA A 56 -19.30 29.45 10.13
N ALA A 57 -18.23 29.26 9.36
CA ALA A 57 -17.30 28.12 9.48
C ALA A 57 -15.86 28.57 9.81
N ALA A 58 -15.72 29.60 10.66
CA ALA A 58 -14.44 30.26 10.90
C ALA A 58 -13.39 29.36 11.59
N ALA A 59 -13.83 28.40 12.41
CA ALA A 59 -12.95 27.45 13.09
C ALA A 59 -12.42 26.38 12.12
N GLU A 60 -13.32 25.84 11.30
CA GLU A 60 -13.06 24.89 10.22
C GLU A 60 -12.08 25.48 9.21
N LEU A 61 -12.32 26.73 8.80
CA LEU A 61 -11.46 27.46 7.87
C LEU A 61 -10.04 27.65 8.39
N LYS A 62 -9.87 27.87 9.69
CA LYS A 62 -8.55 27.95 10.32
C LYS A 62 -7.82 26.61 10.21
N VAL A 63 -8.44 25.52 10.66
CA VAL A 63 -7.86 24.16 10.59
C VAL A 63 -7.53 23.76 9.14
N PHE A 64 -8.44 24.03 8.21
CA PHE A 64 -8.30 23.70 6.80
C PHE A 64 -7.15 24.46 6.13
N ARG A 65 -6.96 25.74 6.46
CA ARG A 65 -5.82 26.55 5.98
C ARG A 65 -4.49 26.10 6.58
N GLU A 66 -4.45 25.75 7.86
CA GLU A 66 -3.25 25.21 8.53
C GLU A 66 -2.86 23.83 7.96
N ALA A 67 -3.84 22.96 7.67
CA ALA A 67 -3.60 21.69 6.98
C ALA A 67 -3.07 21.87 5.55
N ALA A 68 -3.62 22.83 4.79
CA ALA A 68 -3.19 23.14 3.43
C ALA A 68 -1.73 23.65 3.38
N GLU A 69 -1.30 24.41 4.37
CA GLU A 69 0.10 24.82 4.53
C GLU A 69 1.01 23.60 4.73
N ALA A 70 0.59 22.65 5.58
CA ALA A 70 1.35 21.44 5.92
C ALA A 70 1.42 20.40 4.78
N ILE A 71 0.49 20.42 3.81
CA ILE A 71 0.54 19.58 2.60
C ILE A 71 0.88 20.36 1.31
N ARG A 72 1.46 21.57 1.42
CA ARG A 72 1.83 22.35 0.24
C ARG A 72 2.79 21.55 -0.65
N GLY A 73 2.37 21.32 -1.89
CA GLY A 73 3.14 20.59 -2.90
C GLY A 73 2.89 19.08 -2.94
N THR A 74 2.21 18.49 -1.94
CA THR A 74 1.87 17.06 -1.89
C THR A 74 0.39 16.77 -2.08
N GLY A 75 -0.50 17.73 -1.76
CA GLY A 75 -1.92 17.65 -2.07
C GLY A 75 -2.50 18.99 -2.54
N THR A 76 -3.80 19.02 -2.85
CA THR A 76 -4.52 20.26 -3.19
C THR A 76 -5.71 20.44 -2.24
N MET A 77 -5.87 21.64 -1.69
CA MET A 77 -7.01 22.00 -0.85
C MET A 77 -7.71 23.22 -1.44
N ILE A 78 -9.03 23.15 -1.58
CA ILE A 78 -9.85 24.20 -2.19
C ILE A 78 -10.95 24.66 -1.25
N LEU A 79 -11.30 25.95 -1.32
CA LEU A 79 -12.38 26.55 -0.54
C LEU A 79 -13.46 27.10 -1.48
N LEU A 80 -14.72 26.75 -1.20
CA LEU A 80 -15.89 27.20 -1.92
C LEU A 80 -16.91 27.81 -0.95
N ASP A 81 -16.94 29.15 -0.88
CA ASP A 81 -18.00 29.87 -0.18
C ASP A 81 -19.28 29.87 -1.04
N CYS A 82 -20.26 29.06 -0.64
CA CYS A 82 -21.53 28.87 -1.33
C CYS A 82 -22.57 29.97 -1.01
N GLY A 83 -22.30 30.85 -0.05
CA GLY A 83 -23.12 32.02 0.26
C GLY A 83 -22.95 33.15 -0.76
N GLN A 84 -21.75 33.27 -1.35
CA GLN A 84 -21.43 34.30 -2.34
C GLN A 84 -22.15 34.06 -3.67
N ALA A 85 -22.65 35.13 -4.28
CA ALA A 85 -23.61 35.06 -5.39
C ALA A 85 -23.04 34.41 -6.67
N ASP A 86 -21.73 34.55 -6.90
CA ASP A 86 -20.97 33.94 -7.99
C ASP A 86 -20.88 32.41 -7.82
N ARG A 87 -20.56 31.94 -6.61
CA ARG A 87 -20.33 30.52 -6.28
C ARG A 87 -21.59 29.76 -5.87
N LYS A 88 -22.68 30.44 -5.49
CA LYS A 88 -23.98 29.82 -5.17
C LYS A 88 -24.52 28.95 -6.31
N LYS A 89 -24.29 29.34 -7.58
CA LYS A 89 -24.65 28.53 -8.76
C LYS A 89 -23.77 27.28 -8.89
N LEU A 90 -22.47 27.39 -8.58
CA LEU A 90 -21.52 26.27 -8.59
C LEU A 90 -21.90 25.21 -7.55
N CYS A 91 -22.10 25.59 -6.29
CA CYS A 91 -22.46 24.64 -5.23
C CYS A 91 -23.78 23.90 -5.52
N LYS A 92 -24.81 24.61 -6.03
CA LYS A 92 -26.05 23.98 -6.52
C LYS A 92 -25.80 22.96 -7.62
N LYS A 93 -24.95 23.27 -8.61
CA LYS A 93 -24.62 22.35 -9.71
C LYS A 93 -23.78 21.16 -9.25
N LEU A 94 -22.97 21.32 -8.20
CA LEU A 94 -22.25 20.24 -7.52
C LEU A 94 -23.13 19.43 -6.56
N LYS A 95 -24.41 19.79 -6.39
CA LYS A 95 -25.35 19.19 -5.43
C LYS A 95 -24.83 19.25 -3.99
N VAL A 96 -24.14 20.34 -3.61
CA VAL A 96 -23.63 20.55 -2.26
C VAL A 96 -24.41 21.68 -1.57
N SER A 97 -24.99 21.35 -0.42
CA SER A 97 -25.65 22.28 0.49
C SER A 97 -24.94 22.19 1.85
N PRO A 98 -23.91 23.01 2.10
CA PRO A 98 -23.20 23.00 3.39
C PRO A 98 -24.09 23.54 4.51
N ASP A 99 -23.94 23.03 5.73
CA ASP A 99 -24.59 23.58 6.92
C ASP A 99 -23.79 23.30 8.22
N PRO A 100 -23.05 24.27 8.78
CA PRO A 100 -22.59 25.50 8.12
C PRO A 100 -21.47 25.22 7.11
N TYR A 101 -20.95 23.98 7.05
CA TYR A 101 -19.93 23.54 6.12
C TYR A 101 -20.18 22.11 5.59
N ALA A 102 -19.40 21.69 4.59
CA ALA A 102 -19.24 20.29 4.19
C ALA A 102 -17.82 20.11 3.63
N ILE A 103 -17.16 18.99 3.91
CA ILE A 103 -15.84 18.68 3.35
C ILE A 103 -15.94 17.43 2.49
N LYS A 104 -15.60 17.54 1.20
CA LYS A 104 -15.66 16.44 0.24
C LYS A 104 -14.29 16.19 -0.39
N HIS A 105 -13.91 14.93 -0.50
CA HIS A 105 -12.69 14.50 -1.17
C HIS A 105 -12.97 14.06 -2.60
N TYR A 106 -12.09 14.49 -3.49
CA TYR A 106 -12.09 14.11 -4.89
C TYR A 106 -10.75 13.44 -5.21
N LYS A 107 -10.84 12.27 -5.85
CA LYS A 107 -9.69 11.48 -6.25
C LYS A 107 -9.79 11.26 -7.75
N ASP A 108 -8.68 11.47 -8.45
CA ASP A 108 -8.57 11.20 -9.89
C ASP A 108 -9.67 11.89 -10.74
N GLY A 109 -10.10 13.09 -10.36
CA GLY A 109 -11.07 13.88 -11.13
C GLY A 109 -12.55 13.68 -10.77
N ASP A 110 -12.85 12.68 -9.95
CA ASP A 110 -14.20 12.30 -9.54
C ASP A 110 -14.37 12.35 -8.01
N TYR A 111 -15.63 12.33 -7.56
CA TYR A 111 -15.94 12.31 -6.14
C TYR A 111 -15.55 10.96 -5.55
N HIS A 112 -14.79 10.97 -4.46
CA HIS A 112 -14.32 9.77 -3.78
C HIS A 112 -15.18 9.46 -2.54
N LYS A 113 -15.20 10.38 -1.57
CA LYS A 113 -16.05 10.31 -0.37
C LYS A 113 -16.13 11.66 0.33
N ASP A 114 -17.03 11.78 1.29
CA ASP A 114 -17.02 12.86 2.26
C ASP A 114 -15.89 12.64 3.28
N TYR A 115 -15.40 13.73 3.87
CA TYR A 115 -14.35 13.68 4.88
C TYR A 115 -14.92 13.06 6.17
N ASP A 116 -14.37 11.89 6.53
CA ASP A 116 -14.86 10.97 7.55
C ASP A 116 -13.87 10.86 8.73
N ARG A 117 -13.24 11.98 9.09
CA ARG A 117 -12.15 12.09 10.06
C ARG A 117 -12.37 13.28 10.99
N GLN A 118 -11.63 13.32 12.10
CA GLN A 118 -11.66 14.45 13.03
C GLN A 118 -11.25 15.76 12.34
N LEU A 119 -11.84 16.87 12.77
CA LEU A 119 -11.56 18.21 12.23
C LEU A 119 -10.27 18.79 12.82
N SER A 120 -9.13 18.13 12.57
CA SER A 120 -7.81 18.54 13.05
C SER A 120 -6.79 18.63 11.91
N VAL A 121 -5.74 19.44 12.10
CA VAL A 121 -4.65 19.58 11.13
C VAL A 121 -3.97 18.23 10.89
N ALA A 122 -3.70 17.46 11.95
CA ALA A 122 -3.05 16.16 11.85
C ALA A 122 -3.91 15.11 11.11
N SER A 123 -5.22 15.11 11.38
CA SER A 123 -6.21 14.25 10.72
C SER A 123 -6.32 14.57 9.22
N MET A 124 -6.45 15.86 8.86
CA MET A 124 -6.50 16.29 7.46
C MET A 124 -5.20 15.98 6.71
N VAL A 125 -4.03 16.23 7.32
CA VAL A 125 -2.73 15.88 6.73
C VAL A 125 -2.59 14.38 6.52
N THR A 126 -3.02 13.56 7.48
CA THR A 126 -2.97 12.09 7.39
C THR A 126 -3.91 11.58 6.30
N PHE A 127 -5.15 12.06 6.29
CA PHE A 127 -6.14 11.77 5.25
C PHE A 127 -5.65 12.15 3.85
N MET A 128 -4.98 13.30 3.71
CA MET A 128 -4.44 13.71 2.41
C MET A 128 -3.24 12.88 1.94
N ARG A 129 -2.56 12.15 2.84
CA ARG A 129 -1.50 11.19 2.47
C ARG A 129 -2.09 9.84 2.03
N ASP A 130 -3.10 9.35 2.76
CA ASP A 130 -3.84 8.14 2.40
C ASP A 130 -5.36 8.31 2.63
N PRO A 131 -6.10 8.82 1.64
CA PRO A 131 -7.54 9.05 1.76
C PRO A 131 -8.34 7.75 1.70
N SER A 132 -7.71 6.63 1.30
CA SER A 132 -8.31 5.30 1.22
C SER A 132 -8.00 4.43 2.44
N GLY A 133 -7.10 4.88 3.32
CA GLY A 133 -6.73 4.20 4.56
C GLY A 133 -7.83 4.24 5.63
N ASP A 134 -7.73 3.33 6.59
CA ASP A 134 -8.64 3.23 7.73
C ASP A 134 -8.66 4.51 8.59
N LEU A 135 -9.65 4.61 9.48
CA LEU A 135 -9.68 5.60 10.55
C LEU A 135 -8.42 5.46 11.42
N PRO A 136 -7.65 6.55 11.67
CA PRO A 136 -6.59 6.56 12.67
C PRO A 136 -7.14 6.07 14.01
N TRP A 137 -6.35 5.32 14.80
CA TRP A 137 -6.88 4.72 16.02
C TRP A 137 -7.23 5.78 17.07
N GLU A 138 -6.51 6.89 17.03
CA GLU A 138 -6.75 8.11 17.80
C GLU A 138 -8.08 8.83 17.45
N GLU A 139 -8.82 8.36 16.44
CA GLU A 139 -10.12 8.90 16.01
C GLU A 139 -11.25 7.85 16.05
N ASP A 140 -10.93 6.60 16.40
CA ASP A 140 -11.86 5.47 16.47
C ASP A 140 -12.47 5.40 17.89
N PRO A 141 -13.81 5.42 18.06
CA PRO A 141 -14.45 5.33 19.37
C PRO A 141 -14.03 4.11 20.20
N ALA A 142 -13.62 3.01 19.55
CA ALA A 142 -13.05 1.85 20.26
C ALA A 142 -11.67 2.13 20.89
N GLY A 143 -11.09 3.31 20.66
CA GLY A 143 -9.81 3.79 21.19
C GLY A 143 -9.92 5.01 22.12
N ASP A 144 -11.12 5.50 22.46
CA ASP A 144 -11.32 6.75 23.23
C ASP A 144 -10.65 6.73 24.63
N ASP A 145 -10.59 5.57 25.27
CA ASP A 145 -9.94 5.39 26.58
C ASP A 145 -8.45 4.98 26.49
N VAL A 146 -7.93 4.77 25.28
CA VAL A 146 -6.51 4.49 25.03
C VAL A 146 -5.77 5.82 24.89
N LEU A 147 -4.67 5.99 25.62
CA LEU A 147 -3.83 7.18 25.49
C LEU A 147 -2.95 7.10 24.23
N HIS A 148 -3.25 7.90 23.20
CA HIS A 148 -2.47 7.92 21.96
C HIS A 148 -1.30 8.91 22.03
N PHE A 149 -0.10 8.45 21.68
CA PHE A 149 1.10 9.28 21.57
C PHE A 149 1.39 9.64 20.10
N SER A 150 1.33 10.92 19.78
CA SER A 150 1.62 11.46 18.45
C SER A 150 3.09 11.29 18.05
N ASP A 151 3.99 11.56 19.00
CA ASP A 151 5.41 11.81 18.76
C ASP A 151 6.30 11.32 19.92
N ALA A 152 7.59 11.12 19.65
CA ALA A 152 8.59 10.70 20.65
C ALA A 152 8.71 11.66 21.85
N GLY A 153 8.46 12.95 21.66
CA GLY A 153 8.55 13.97 22.69
C GLY A 153 7.39 13.91 23.68
N SER A 154 6.16 13.80 23.20
CA SER A 154 4.96 13.62 24.03
C SER A 154 5.05 12.34 24.86
N PHE A 155 5.46 11.23 24.25
CA PHE A 155 5.71 9.96 24.93
C PHE A 155 6.74 10.09 26.07
N THR A 156 7.94 10.60 25.75
CA THR A 156 9.03 10.74 26.73
C THR A 156 8.70 11.72 27.85
N LYS A 157 7.94 12.78 27.54
CA LYS A 157 7.45 13.76 28.52
C LYS A 157 6.39 13.16 29.44
N HIS A 158 5.51 12.29 28.92
CA HIS A 158 4.50 11.62 29.72
C HIS A 158 5.13 10.65 30.72
N LEU A 159 6.06 9.78 30.28
CA LEU A 159 6.81 8.88 31.16
C LEU A 159 7.52 9.58 32.35
N ARG A 160 7.89 10.86 32.21
CA ARG A 160 8.52 11.65 33.30
C ARG A 160 7.52 12.30 34.25
N LYS A 161 6.26 12.43 33.86
CA LYS A 161 5.23 13.19 34.59
C LYS A 161 4.16 12.29 35.20
N ASP A 162 3.79 11.24 34.49
CA ASP A 162 2.80 10.26 34.91
C ASP A 162 3.54 8.96 35.23
N ILE A 163 3.55 8.61 36.52
CA ILE A 163 4.25 7.44 37.05
C ILE A 163 3.34 6.21 37.13
N ARG A 164 2.07 6.33 36.75
CA ARG A 164 1.09 5.24 36.77
C ARG A 164 1.57 4.03 35.94
N PRO A 165 1.29 2.80 36.41
CA PRO A 165 1.38 1.59 35.60
C PRO A 165 0.76 1.79 34.21
N MET A 166 1.58 1.66 33.16
CA MET A 166 1.16 1.88 31.77
C MET A 166 1.63 0.75 30.87
N LEU A 167 0.71 0.11 30.15
CA LEU A 167 1.05 -0.79 29.06
C LEU A 167 0.90 -0.02 27.74
N VAL A 168 1.91 -0.09 26.87
CA VAL A 168 1.96 0.67 25.61
C VAL A 168 1.98 -0.29 24.43
N MET A 169 1.01 -0.17 23.53
CA MET A 169 0.99 -0.86 22.24
C MET A 169 1.73 -0.06 21.18
N PHE A 170 2.90 -0.54 20.79
CA PHE A 170 3.61 -0.07 19.61
C PHE A 170 3.08 -0.81 18.37
N HIS A 171 2.50 -0.06 17.44
CA HIS A 171 1.81 -0.60 16.28
C HIS A 171 2.14 0.16 14.99
N VAL A 172 1.64 -0.36 13.86
CA VAL A 172 1.69 0.28 12.54
C VAL A 172 0.33 0.12 11.84
N PRO A 173 -0.13 1.09 11.02
CA PRO A 173 -1.43 1.06 10.34
C PRO A 173 -1.75 -0.21 9.54
N TRP A 174 -0.79 -0.76 8.79
CA TRP A 174 -1.00 -1.96 7.95
C TRP A 174 -1.00 -3.29 8.72
N CYS A 175 -0.66 -3.29 10.01
CA CYS A 175 -0.54 -4.50 10.81
C CYS A 175 -1.91 -5.14 11.12
N GLY A 176 -2.26 -6.20 10.39
CA GLY A 176 -3.53 -6.92 10.58
C GLY A 176 -3.73 -7.51 11.98
N PHE A 177 -2.66 -7.96 12.65
CA PHE A 177 -2.75 -8.43 14.05
C PHE A 177 -3.07 -7.28 15.01
N CYS A 178 -2.47 -6.11 14.80
CA CYS A 178 -2.74 -4.90 15.57
C CYS A 178 -4.21 -4.51 15.43
N LYS A 179 -4.74 -4.45 14.19
CA LYS A 179 -6.15 -4.16 13.91
C LYS A 179 -7.10 -5.12 14.63
N LYS A 180 -6.80 -6.43 14.65
CA LYS A 180 -7.59 -7.44 15.38
C LYS A 180 -7.54 -7.27 16.91
N MET A 181 -6.45 -6.74 17.45
CA MET A 181 -6.28 -6.54 18.89
C MET A 181 -6.90 -5.25 19.42
N LYS A 182 -7.00 -4.20 18.58
CA LYS A 182 -7.55 -2.89 18.97
C LYS A 182 -8.86 -2.95 19.78
N PRO A 183 -9.89 -3.75 19.42
CA PRO A 183 -11.18 -3.70 20.13
C PRO A 183 -11.10 -4.22 21.56
N ASP A 184 -10.33 -5.29 21.81
CA ASP A 184 -10.19 -5.85 23.15
C ASP A 184 -9.20 -5.04 24.02
N TYR A 185 -8.19 -4.44 23.39
CA TYR A 185 -7.31 -3.47 24.03
C TYR A 185 -8.07 -2.20 24.45
N GLY A 186 -8.96 -1.69 23.59
CA GLY A 186 -9.84 -0.56 23.88
C GLY A 186 -10.77 -0.82 25.07
N LYS A 187 -11.50 -1.94 25.05
CA LYS A 187 -12.36 -2.38 26.17
C LYS A 187 -11.56 -2.54 27.48
N ALA A 188 -10.33 -3.06 27.40
CA ALA A 188 -9.46 -3.17 28.57
C ALA A 188 -9.05 -1.79 29.11
N ALA A 189 -8.84 -0.81 28.23
CA ALA A 189 -8.53 0.57 28.61
C ALA A 189 -9.71 1.22 29.35
N THR A 190 -10.93 1.07 28.83
CA THR A 190 -12.17 1.51 29.49
C THR A 190 -12.31 0.91 30.89
N GLU A 191 -12.13 -0.41 31.03
CA GLU A 191 -12.26 -1.07 32.33
C GLU A 191 -11.18 -0.63 33.33
N LEU A 192 -9.93 -0.49 32.88
CA LEU A 192 -8.80 -0.05 33.71
C LEU A 192 -8.91 1.43 34.11
N LYS A 193 -9.41 2.29 33.22
CA LYS A 193 -9.73 3.69 33.52
C LYS A 193 -10.81 3.80 34.59
N ALA A 194 -11.85 2.96 34.53
CA ALA A 194 -12.91 2.91 35.53
C ALA A 194 -12.44 2.41 36.91
N LYS A 195 -11.48 1.47 36.95
CA LYS A 195 -10.84 1.03 38.21
C LYS A 195 -9.86 2.08 38.77
N GLY A 196 -9.33 2.96 37.92
CA GLY A 196 -8.39 4.01 38.29
C GLY A 196 -6.95 3.51 38.49
N GLY A 197 -5.97 4.42 38.40
CA GLY A 197 -4.55 4.12 38.66
C GLY A 197 -3.76 3.48 37.52
N TYR A 198 -4.42 2.96 36.47
CA TYR A 198 -3.77 2.28 35.33
C TYR A 198 -3.95 3.05 34.03
N LEU A 199 -3.07 2.80 33.05
CA LEU A 199 -3.14 3.33 31.70
C LEU A 199 -2.91 2.24 30.65
N LEU A 200 -3.74 2.21 29.61
CA LEU A 200 -3.38 1.61 28.32
C LEU A 200 -3.11 2.73 27.32
N ALA A 201 -2.06 2.57 26.53
CA ALA A 201 -1.61 3.58 25.59
C ALA A 201 -1.21 2.97 24.24
N ALA A 202 -1.16 3.79 23.20
CA ALA A 202 -0.80 3.37 21.86
C ALA A 202 0.16 4.36 21.19
N MET A 203 1.03 3.85 20.32
CA MET A 203 1.94 4.68 19.55
C MET A 203 2.19 4.08 18.17
N ASN A 204 1.92 4.87 17.13
CA ASN A 204 2.23 4.52 15.75
C ASN A 204 3.73 4.74 15.47
N VAL A 205 4.49 3.65 15.34
CA VAL A 205 5.95 3.68 15.13
C VAL A 205 6.37 3.47 13.66
N GLU A 206 5.42 3.58 12.72
CA GLU A 206 5.72 3.76 11.29
C GLU A 206 6.11 5.21 10.96
N ARG A 207 5.56 6.18 11.71
CA ARG A 207 5.84 7.60 11.53
C ARG A 207 7.33 7.91 11.78
N GLN A 208 7.95 8.72 10.93
CA GLN A 208 9.40 8.98 10.94
C GLN A 208 9.85 9.64 12.25
N GLU A 209 9.03 10.55 12.78
CA GLU A 209 9.18 11.19 14.09
C GLU A 209 9.24 10.20 15.26
N ASN A 210 8.72 8.97 15.08
CA ASN A 210 8.68 7.90 16.08
C ASN A 210 9.76 6.82 15.86
N ALA A 211 10.56 6.93 14.81
CA ALA A 211 11.71 6.06 14.58
C ALA A 211 12.73 6.00 15.74
N PRO A 212 13.00 7.09 16.51
CA PRO A 212 13.86 7.01 17.69
C PRO A 212 13.30 6.08 18.78
N ILE A 213 11.98 6.10 19.01
CA ILE A 213 11.30 5.23 19.98
C ILE A 213 11.35 3.77 19.52
N ARG A 214 11.11 3.52 18.23
CA ARG A 214 11.23 2.18 17.65
C ARG A 214 12.61 1.56 17.87
N LYS A 215 13.67 2.35 17.69
CA LYS A 215 15.07 1.93 17.94
C LYS A 215 15.36 1.75 19.42
N LEU A 216 14.94 2.70 20.27
CA LEU A 216 15.21 2.71 21.72
C LEU A 216 14.69 1.44 22.41
N PHE A 217 13.53 0.94 22.01
CA PHE A 217 12.91 -0.26 22.59
C PHE A 217 13.05 -1.52 21.71
N ASN A 218 13.91 -1.49 20.68
CA ASN A 218 14.17 -2.62 19.77
C ASN A 218 12.89 -3.26 19.19
N ILE A 219 11.95 -2.44 18.72
CA ILE A 219 10.64 -2.91 18.23
C ILE A 219 10.78 -3.44 16.80
N THR A 220 10.91 -4.76 16.70
CA THR A 220 11.12 -5.53 15.46
C THR A 220 9.86 -6.17 14.91
N GLY A 221 8.84 -6.42 15.74
CA GLY A 221 7.54 -6.99 15.36
C GLY A 221 6.36 -6.09 15.76
N PHE A 222 5.15 -6.43 15.30
CA PHE A 222 3.93 -5.67 15.60
C PHE A 222 2.71 -6.59 15.82
N PRO A 223 1.85 -6.32 16.83
CA PRO A 223 2.04 -5.32 17.89
C PRO A 223 3.17 -5.75 18.85
N THR A 224 3.87 -4.78 19.45
CA THR A 224 4.72 -5.01 20.62
C THR A 224 4.14 -4.25 21.80
N LEU A 225 3.97 -4.96 22.92
CA LEU A 225 3.37 -4.43 24.14
C LEU A 225 4.47 -4.31 25.20
N ILE A 226 4.68 -3.12 25.75
CA ILE A 226 5.72 -2.89 26.76
C ILE A 226 5.08 -2.29 28.01
N TYR A 227 5.37 -2.88 29.17
CA TYR A 227 4.92 -2.41 30.46
C TYR A 227 5.93 -1.41 31.05
N PHE A 228 5.41 -0.25 31.44
CA PHE A 228 6.12 0.84 32.09
C PHE A 228 5.55 1.07 33.49
N GLU A 229 6.44 1.32 34.43
CA GLU A 229 6.12 1.57 35.84
C GLU A 229 7.08 2.62 36.36
N ASN A 230 6.57 3.65 37.03
CA ASN A 230 7.38 4.80 37.46
C ASN A 230 8.22 5.41 36.33
N GLY A 231 7.65 5.49 35.12
CA GLY A 231 8.31 6.04 33.93
C GLY A 231 9.39 5.16 33.29
N LYS A 232 9.65 3.96 33.83
CA LYS A 232 10.71 3.05 33.37
C LYS A 232 10.11 1.83 32.70
N LEU A 233 10.71 1.39 31.58
CA LEU A 233 10.45 0.07 31.01
C LEU A 233 10.73 -1.00 32.08
N ARG A 234 9.80 -1.91 32.29
CA ARG A 234 9.98 -3.08 33.17
C ARG A 234 10.24 -4.33 32.35
N PHE A 235 9.35 -4.65 31.41
CA PHE A 235 9.46 -5.79 30.51
C PHE A 235 8.44 -5.70 29.35
N THR A 236 8.64 -6.54 28.34
CA THR A 236 7.68 -6.77 27.24
C THR A 236 6.57 -7.71 27.70
N TYR A 237 5.32 -7.39 27.38
CA TYR A 237 4.17 -8.25 27.66
C TYR A 237 4.01 -9.32 26.58
N GLU A 238 4.03 -10.59 26.99
CA GLU A 238 3.94 -11.76 26.10
C GLU A 238 2.66 -12.61 26.32
N GLY A 239 1.78 -12.14 27.21
CA GLY A 239 0.54 -12.81 27.61
C GLY A 239 -0.51 -12.89 26.49
N ASP A 240 -1.73 -13.27 26.85
CA ASP A 240 -2.82 -13.36 25.88
C ASP A 240 -3.38 -11.97 25.52
N ASN A 241 -3.86 -11.82 24.28
CA ASN A 241 -4.26 -10.53 23.72
C ASN A 241 -5.74 -10.18 23.99
N THR A 242 -6.41 -10.96 24.82
CA THR A 242 -7.83 -10.80 25.20
C THR A 242 -8.01 -9.71 26.25
N LYS A 243 -9.20 -9.09 26.28
CA LYS A 243 -9.54 -8.02 27.22
C LYS A 243 -9.24 -8.42 28.67
N ASP A 244 -9.72 -9.58 29.10
CA ASP A 244 -9.56 -10.04 30.49
C ASP A 244 -8.10 -10.34 30.85
N ALA A 245 -7.29 -10.87 29.93
CA ALA A 245 -5.86 -11.11 30.15
C ALA A 245 -5.05 -9.81 30.29
N LEU A 246 -5.40 -8.77 29.53
CA LEU A 246 -4.81 -7.43 29.64
C LEU A 246 -5.18 -6.75 30.96
N VAL A 247 -6.46 -6.82 31.37
CA VAL A 247 -6.93 -6.27 32.64
C VAL A 247 -6.29 -7.00 33.82
N ALA A 248 -6.29 -8.34 33.82
CA ALA A 248 -5.70 -9.14 34.88
C ALA A 248 -4.19 -8.88 35.04
N PHE A 249 -3.47 -8.74 33.92
CA PHE A 249 -2.07 -8.35 33.92
C PHE A 249 -1.85 -6.96 34.53
N MET A 250 -2.62 -5.95 34.11
CA MET A 250 -2.43 -4.59 34.62
C MET A 250 -2.76 -4.49 36.12
N LEU A 251 -3.74 -5.26 36.61
CA LEU A 251 -4.05 -5.34 38.03
C LEU A 251 -2.98 -6.06 38.86
N ASN A 252 -2.22 -6.99 38.27
CA ASN A 252 -1.13 -7.70 38.94
C ASN A 252 0.04 -7.99 37.98
N PRO A 253 0.88 -6.98 37.66
CA PRO A 253 1.95 -7.13 36.67
C PRO A 253 3.11 -7.99 37.17
N ASN A 254 3.17 -8.27 38.48
CA ASN A 254 4.14 -9.16 39.10
C ASN A 254 3.66 -10.61 39.17
N ALA A 255 2.38 -10.89 38.89
CA ALA A 255 1.99 -12.25 38.56
C ALA A 255 2.75 -12.63 37.28
N LYS A 256 3.42 -13.79 37.30
CA LYS A 256 3.95 -14.39 36.07
C LYS A 256 2.79 -14.40 35.07
N PRO A 257 2.92 -13.77 33.88
CA PRO A 257 1.90 -13.88 32.85
C PRO A 257 1.58 -15.35 32.70
N THR A 258 0.30 -15.73 32.75
CA THR A 258 -0.11 -17.11 32.50
C THR A 258 0.55 -17.51 31.19
N PRO A 259 1.51 -18.46 31.20
CA PRO A 259 2.18 -18.82 29.98
C PRO A 259 1.08 -19.26 29.03
N LYS A 260 1.04 -18.69 27.81
CA LYS A 260 0.20 -19.26 26.75
C LYS A 260 0.44 -20.76 26.80
N PRO A 261 -0.60 -21.60 26.99
CA PRO A 261 -0.42 -23.03 27.12
C PRO A 261 0.51 -23.46 26.00
N LYS A 262 1.74 -23.89 26.35
CA LYS A 262 2.72 -24.26 25.33
C LYS A 262 2.05 -25.40 24.60
N GLU A 263 1.68 -25.16 23.34
CA GLU A 263 1.10 -26.19 22.49
C GLU A 263 2.03 -27.40 22.62
N PRO A 264 1.51 -28.59 22.96
CA PRO A 264 2.34 -29.77 23.11
C PRO A 264 3.28 -29.88 21.92
N GLU A 265 4.56 -30.15 22.18
CA GLU A 265 5.53 -30.23 21.09
C GLU A 265 5.01 -31.21 20.05
N TRP A 266 5.00 -30.81 18.77
CA TRP A 266 4.37 -31.63 17.73
C TRP A 266 4.97 -33.04 17.68
N SER A 267 6.27 -33.14 17.93
CA SER A 267 7.03 -34.38 18.11
C SER A 267 6.66 -35.25 19.33
N ALA A 268 5.79 -34.77 20.22
CA ALA A 268 5.28 -35.53 21.36
C ALA A 268 3.90 -36.17 21.07
N ASP A 269 3.29 -35.92 19.91
CA ASP A 269 2.05 -36.60 19.51
C ASP A 269 2.35 -37.99 18.95
N THR A 270 2.17 -39.01 19.78
CA THR A 270 2.36 -40.42 19.43
C THR A 270 1.31 -40.98 18.47
N ASN A 271 0.24 -40.24 18.16
CA ASN A 271 -0.78 -40.63 17.19
C ASN A 271 -0.53 -40.04 15.79
N SER A 272 0.53 -39.23 15.64
CA SER A 272 0.92 -38.63 14.37
C SER A 272 1.62 -39.63 13.47
N GLU A 273 1.24 -39.67 12.19
CA GLU A 273 1.93 -40.43 11.14
C GLU A 273 3.14 -39.64 10.57
N ILE A 274 3.46 -38.47 11.13
CA ILE A 274 4.60 -37.63 10.74
C ILE A 274 5.87 -38.07 11.48
N VAL A 275 6.94 -38.34 10.74
CA VAL A 275 8.25 -38.57 11.35
C VAL A 275 8.90 -37.25 11.74
N HIS A 276 9.18 -37.08 13.02
CA HIS A 276 9.85 -35.90 13.54
C HIS A 276 11.38 -36.08 13.50
N LEU A 277 12.04 -35.23 12.72
CA LEU A 277 13.48 -35.29 12.47
C LEU A 277 14.26 -34.35 13.40
N THR A 278 15.42 -34.83 13.85
CA THR A 278 16.44 -34.05 14.56
C THR A 278 17.71 -33.94 13.71
N ASN A 279 18.65 -33.09 14.09
CA ASN A 279 19.97 -32.96 13.45
C ASN A 279 20.68 -34.31 13.24
N GLN A 280 20.52 -35.26 14.19
CA GLN A 280 21.12 -36.59 14.12
C GLN A 280 20.26 -37.59 13.31
N GLY A 281 18.93 -37.51 13.43
CA GLY A 281 18.00 -38.42 12.76
C GLY A 281 17.73 -38.09 11.29
N PHE A 282 18.06 -36.89 10.83
CA PHE A 282 17.68 -36.38 9.50
C PHE A 282 18.16 -37.25 8.34
N GLU A 283 19.47 -37.48 8.22
CA GLU A 283 20.01 -38.24 7.08
C GLU A 283 19.66 -39.73 7.14
N PRO A 284 19.77 -40.43 8.30
CA PRO A 284 19.36 -41.82 8.40
C PRO A 284 17.90 -42.08 8.02
N ALA A 285 16.97 -41.21 8.45
CA ALA A 285 15.53 -41.39 8.19
C ALA A 285 15.13 -41.15 6.73
N LEU A 286 15.94 -40.44 5.94
CA LEU A 286 15.64 -40.11 4.54
C LEU A 286 16.40 -40.99 3.54
N LYS A 287 17.48 -41.65 3.96
CA LYS A 287 18.43 -42.35 3.07
C LYS A 287 17.79 -43.40 2.18
N ASP A 288 16.95 -44.26 2.76
CA ASP A 288 16.34 -45.39 2.05
C ASP A 288 14.92 -45.04 1.52
N GLU A 289 14.42 -43.85 1.84
CA GLU A 289 13.13 -43.34 1.38
C GLU A 289 13.19 -42.82 -0.06
N LYS A 290 12.53 -43.53 -0.97
CA LYS A 290 12.43 -43.15 -2.39
C LYS A 290 11.88 -41.74 -2.60
N SER A 291 10.94 -41.33 -1.75
CA SER A 291 10.23 -40.05 -1.82
C SER A 291 9.92 -39.58 -0.41
N ALA A 292 10.51 -38.46 0.01
CA ALA A 292 10.26 -37.88 1.32
C ALA A 292 10.02 -36.38 1.21
N LEU A 293 8.98 -35.89 1.88
CA LEU A 293 8.64 -34.47 1.95
C LEU A 293 8.86 -34.01 3.39
N VAL A 294 9.69 -32.99 3.56
CA VAL A 294 10.11 -32.50 4.88
C VAL A 294 9.61 -31.06 5.09
N MET A 295 8.77 -30.88 6.11
CA MET A 295 8.28 -29.58 6.55
C MET A 295 9.21 -28.98 7.62
N PHE A 296 9.95 -27.94 7.24
CA PHE A 296 10.73 -27.11 8.15
C PHE A 296 9.79 -26.06 8.77
N TYR A 297 9.58 -26.14 10.08
CA TYR A 297 8.61 -25.33 10.80
C TYR A 297 9.21 -24.61 12.01
N ALA A 298 8.43 -23.68 12.57
CA ALA A 298 8.71 -23.03 13.83
C ALA A 298 7.45 -23.06 14.72
N PRO A 299 7.53 -23.43 16.02
CA PRO A 299 6.35 -23.55 16.89
C PRO A 299 5.52 -22.28 17.06
N TRP A 300 6.14 -21.11 16.90
CA TRP A 300 5.47 -19.80 16.97
C TRP A 300 4.87 -19.34 15.62
N CYS A 301 5.17 -20.02 14.50
CA CYS A 301 4.73 -19.57 13.19
C CYS A 301 3.26 -19.95 12.93
N GLY A 302 2.39 -18.95 12.84
CA GLY A 302 0.97 -19.14 12.55
C GLY A 302 0.67 -19.79 11.18
N HIS A 303 1.58 -19.70 10.20
CA HIS A 303 1.45 -20.46 8.95
C HIS A 303 1.72 -21.96 9.16
N CYS A 304 2.71 -22.31 9.98
CA CYS A 304 2.97 -23.70 10.35
C CYS A 304 1.80 -24.30 11.10
N LYS A 305 1.23 -23.58 12.08
CA LYS A 305 0.06 -24.04 12.85
C LYS A 305 -1.17 -24.31 11.98
N ARG A 306 -1.39 -23.53 10.90
CA ARG A 306 -2.48 -23.78 9.94
C ARG A 306 -2.18 -24.94 9.00
N MET A 307 -0.92 -25.18 8.66
CA MET A 307 -0.52 -26.26 7.75
C MET A 307 -0.40 -27.62 8.46
N LYS A 308 -0.04 -27.65 9.75
CA LYS A 308 0.06 -28.86 10.59
C LYS A 308 -1.11 -29.83 10.41
N PRO A 309 -2.39 -29.45 10.61
CA PRO A 309 -3.51 -30.39 10.46
C PRO A 309 -3.71 -30.89 9.02
N GLU A 310 -3.40 -30.08 8.00
CA GLU A 310 -3.42 -30.52 6.60
C GLU A 310 -2.27 -31.50 6.28
N TYR A 311 -1.11 -31.33 6.94
CA TYR A 311 0.05 -32.20 6.80
C TYR A 311 -0.17 -33.56 7.50
N GLU A 312 -0.71 -33.55 8.71
CA GLU A 312 -1.14 -34.76 9.46
C GLU A 312 -2.21 -35.53 8.69
N LYS A 313 -3.23 -34.82 8.18
CA LYS A 313 -4.28 -35.40 7.34
C LYS A 313 -3.71 -36.03 6.06
N ALA A 314 -2.77 -35.37 5.39
CA ALA A 314 -2.11 -35.93 4.21
C ALA A 314 -1.35 -37.23 4.53
N ALA A 315 -0.67 -37.31 5.68
CA ALA A 315 0.04 -38.52 6.10
C ALA A 315 -0.93 -39.68 6.37
N LEU A 316 -2.05 -39.40 7.04
CA LEU A 316 -3.10 -40.38 7.29
C LEU A 316 -3.74 -40.86 5.98
N GLU A 317 -4.05 -39.95 5.04
CA GLU A 317 -4.57 -40.30 3.71
C GLU A 317 -3.56 -41.14 2.91
N MET A 318 -2.27 -40.80 2.95
CA MET A 318 -1.21 -41.59 2.30
C MET A 318 -1.12 -43.01 2.86
N LYS A 319 -1.16 -43.16 4.19
CA LYS A 319 -1.15 -44.47 4.88
C LYS A 319 -2.37 -45.31 4.51
N GLN A 320 -3.57 -44.72 4.55
CA GLN A 320 -4.82 -45.39 4.19
C GLN A 320 -4.84 -45.86 2.73
N GLN A 321 -4.32 -45.02 1.82
CA GLN A 321 -4.28 -45.30 0.38
C GLN A 321 -3.04 -46.07 -0.07
N LYS A 322 -2.15 -46.44 0.87
CA LYS A 322 -0.86 -47.13 0.62
C LYS A 322 0.04 -46.39 -0.40
N ILE A 323 0.01 -45.06 -0.37
CA ILE A 323 0.86 -44.21 -1.22
C ILE A 323 2.28 -44.26 -0.64
N PRO A 324 3.30 -44.67 -1.43
CA PRO A 324 4.65 -44.81 -0.93
C PRO A 324 5.32 -43.45 -0.69
N GLY A 325 6.13 -43.38 0.35
CA GLY A 325 6.94 -42.22 0.70
C GLY A 325 6.59 -41.62 2.06
N LEU A 326 7.49 -40.77 2.54
CA LEU A 326 7.50 -40.25 3.91
C LEU A 326 7.04 -38.80 3.98
N LEU A 327 6.15 -38.47 4.92
CA LEU A 327 5.96 -37.09 5.38
C LEU A 327 6.68 -36.91 6.72
N ALA A 328 7.62 -35.97 6.74
CA ALA A 328 8.43 -35.67 7.92
C ALA A 328 8.36 -34.18 8.29
N ALA A 329 8.68 -33.86 9.54
CA ALA A 329 8.71 -32.49 10.04
C ALA A 329 9.96 -32.25 10.91
N LEU A 330 10.51 -31.03 10.83
CA LEU A 330 11.68 -30.62 11.60
C LEU A 330 11.47 -29.22 12.20
N ASP A 331 11.66 -29.08 13.50
CA ASP A 331 11.65 -27.79 14.19
C ASP A 331 12.96 -27.05 13.91
N ALA A 332 12.93 -26.19 12.90
CA ALA A 332 14.09 -25.44 12.45
C ALA A 332 14.55 -24.38 13.47
N THR A 333 13.79 -24.13 14.54
CA THR A 333 14.23 -23.25 15.64
C THR A 333 15.17 -23.97 16.61
N LYS A 334 15.05 -25.30 16.72
CA LYS A 334 15.94 -26.19 17.49
C LYS A 334 17.07 -26.75 16.61
N GLU A 335 16.70 -27.31 15.46
CA GLU A 335 17.57 -28.08 14.58
C GLU A 335 18.23 -27.17 13.51
N GLN A 336 18.92 -26.13 14.00
CA GLN A 336 19.38 -25.01 13.17
C GLN A 336 20.42 -25.42 12.12
N SER A 337 21.32 -26.37 12.40
CA SER A 337 22.37 -26.78 11.46
C SER A 337 21.80 -27.43 10.19
N VAL A 338 20.72 -28.20 10.31
CA VAL A 338 20.00 -28.77 9.16
C VAL A 338 19.20 -27.68 8.42
N ALA A 339 18.57 -26.75 9.14
CA ALA A 339 17.86 -25.62 8.52
C ALA A 339 18.81 -24.72 7.70
N GLU A 340 20.01 -24.44 8.21
CA GLU A 340 21.07 -23.72 7.50
C GLU A 340 21.60 -24.49 6.29
N LYS A 341 21.91 -25.79 6.45
CA LYS A 341 22.36 -26.68 5.36
C LYS A 341 21.43 -26.64 4.16
N TYR A 342 20.12 -26.64 4.39
CA TYR A 342 19.10 -26.58 3.33
C TYR A 342 18.58 -25.16 3.03
N LYS A 343 19.24 -24.12 3.57
CA LYS A 343 19.00 -22.70 3.29
C LYS A 343 17.54 -22.27 3.54
N VAL A 344 16.98 -22.70 4.67
CA VAL A 344 15.61 -22.33 5.09
C VAL A 344 15.59 -20.85 5.51
N LYS A 345 14.82 -20.03 4.80
CA LYS A 345 14.73 -18.57 5.02
C LYS A 345 13.40 -18.11 5.64
N GLY A 346 12.45 -19.02 5.86
CA GLY A 346 11.12 -18.70 6.37
C GLY A 346 10.34 -19.97 6.70
N TYR A 347 9.14 -19.79 7.27
CA TYR A 347 8.35 -20.91 7.80
C TYR A 347 6.86 -20.83 7.40
N PRO A 348 6.22 -21.96 7.01
CA PRO A 348 6.85 -23.24 6.70
C PRO A 348 7.62 -23.18 5.38
N THR A 349 8.72 -23.93 5.31
CA THR A 349 9.39 -24.28 4.05
C THR A 349 9.29 -25.79 3.90
N VAL A 350 8.88 -26.27 2.73
CA VAL A 350 8.69 -27.71 2.48
C VAL A 350 9.62 -28.15 1.37
N LYS A 351 10.44 -29.17 1.61
CA LYS A 351 11.48 -29.62 0.67
C LYS A 351 11.31 -31.09 0.35
N PHE A 352 11.48 -31.44 -0.93
CA PHE A 352 11.41 -32.81 -1.40
C PHE A 352 12.81 -33.44 -1.48
N PHE A 353 12.88 -34.69 -1.01
CA PHE A 353 14.06 -35.53 -0.95
C PHE A 353 13.75 -36.87 -1.62
N SER A 354 14.76 -37.47 -2.23
CA SER A 354 14.69 -38.82 -2.78
C SER A 354 16.00 -39.53 -2.51
N TYR A 355 15.95 -40.63 -1.76
CA TYR A 355 17.09 -41.39 -1.24
C TYR A 355 18.10 -40.50 -0.49
N GLY A 356 17.60 -39.71 0.47
CA GLY A 356 18.36 -38.73 1.25
C GLY A 356 18.81 -37.47 0.49
N VAL A 357 18.73 -37.46 -0.85
CA VAL A 357 19.20 -36.34 -1.68
C VAL A 357 18.08 -35.30 -1.85
N PHE A 358 18.34 -34.06 -1.40
CA PHE A 358 17.48 -32.91 -1.68
C PHE A 358 17.33 -32.71 -3.20
N LYS A 359 16.10 -32.51 -3.66
CA LYS A 359 15.78 -32.24 -5.06
C LYS A 359 15.38 -30.78 -5.25
N PHE A 360 14.24 -30.39 -4.69
CA PHE A 360 13.66 -29.06 -4.88
C PHE A 360 12.73 -28.67 -3.73
N GLU A 361 12.35 -27.39 -3.67
CA GLU A 361 11.37 -26.86 -2.73
C GLU A 361 9.94 -27.02 -3.31
N VAL A 362 8.96 -27.31 -2.45
CA VAL A 362 7.58 -27.60 -2.86
C VAL A 362 6.64 -26.60 -2.19
N ASN A 363 5.75 -25.97 -2.98
CA ASN A 363 4.76 -25.02 -2.48
C ASN A 363 3.36 -25.64 -2.44
N VAL A 364 3.18 -26.65 -1.60
CA VAL A 364 1.88 -27.26 -1.27
C VAL A 364 1.53 -26.97 0.20
N ARG A 365 0.25 -26.79 0.50
CA ARG A 365 -0.25 -26.50 1.86
C ARG A 365 -1.55 -27.22 2.24
N ASP A 366 -2.33 -27.62 1.24
CA ASP A 366 -3.60 -28.35 1.41
C ASP A 366 -3.33 -29.87 1.34
N ALA A 367 -4.04 -30.67 2.15
CA ALA A 367 -3.80 -32.10 2.28
C ALA A 367 -3.88 -32.84 0.93
N SER A 368 -4.91 -32.55 0.14
CA SER A 368 -5.14 -33.17 -1.17
C SER A 368 -4.00 -32.92 -2.16
N LYS A 369 -3.38 -31.73 -2.14
CA LYS A 369 -2.24 -31.38 -3.01
C LYS A 369 -0.94 -32.03 -2.54
N ILE A 370 -0.77 -32.22 -1.22
CA ILE A 370 0.36 -32.99 -0.67
C ILE A 370 0.24 -34.45 -1.11
N VAL A 371 -0.95 -35.04 -0.98
CA VAL A 371 -1.24 -36.42 -1.41
C VAL A 371 -1.05 -36.59 -2.93
N GLU A 372 -1.57 -35.66 -3.75
CA GLU A 372 -1.39 -35.65 -5.20
C GLU A 372 0.09 -35.57 -5.59
N PHE A 373 0.85 -34.65 -4.98
CA PHE A 373 2.29 -34.53 -5.18
C PHE A 373 3.03 -35.83 -4.81
N MET A 374 2.72 -36.44 -3.66
CA MET A 374 3.42 -37.65 -3.20
C MET A 374 3.12 -38.89 -4.06
N ARG A 375 1.97 -38.97 -4.74
CA ARG A 375 1.71 -40.01 -5.75
C ARG A 375 2.62 -39.92 -6.97
N ASN A 376 3.05 -38.72 -7.36
CA ASN A 376 3.86 -38.51 -8.56
C ASN A 376 4.83 -37.32 -8.37
N PRO A 377 5.87 -37.45 -7.51
CA PRO A 377 6.76 -36.34 -7.20
C PRO A 377 7.53 -35.91 -8.43
N LYS A 378 7.19 -34.74 -8.95
CA LYS A 378 7.87 -34.08 -10.05
C LYS A 378 8.34 -32.73 -9.58
N GLU A 379 9.52 -32.33 -10.05
CA GLU A 379 9.93 -30.93 -9.90
C GLU A 379 8.85 -30.07 -10.57
N PRO A 380 8.25 -29.10 -9.87
CA PRO A 380 7.39 -28.14 -10.53
C PRO A 380 8.23 -27.50 -11.64
N PRO A 381 7.67 -27.28 -12.85
CA PRO A 381 8.44 -26.70 -13.95
C PRO A 381 9.12 -25.42 -13.42
N PRO A 382 10.39 -25.18 -13.78
CA PRO A 382 11.09 -23.98 -13.33
C PRO A 382 10.20 -22.77 -13.64
N PRO A 383 10.13 -21.77 -12.75
CA PRO A 383 9.33 -20.58 -13.01
C PRO A 383 9.73 -20.08 -14.40
N PRO A 384 8.73 -19.75 -15.27
CA PRO A 384 9.02 -19.43 -16.65
C PRO A 384 10.13 -18.37 -16.69
N PRO A 385 11.12 -18.51 -17.61
CA PRO A 385 12.21 -17.56 -17.69
C PRO A 385 11.62 -16.14 -17.76
N PRO A 386 12.27 -15.13 -17.14
CA PRO A 386 11.75 -13.77 -17.12
C PRO A 386 11.27 -13.38 -18.51
N GLU A 387 9.99 -13.03 -18.63
CA GLU A 387 9.43 -12.65 -19.92
C GLU A 387 10.29 -11.55 -20.52
N LYS A 388 10.66 -11.71 -21.80
CA LYS A 388 11.44 -10.71 -22.51
C LYS A 388 10.73 -9.35 -22.43
N ASN A 389 11.50 -8.27 -22.44
CA ASN A 389 10.89 -6.97 -22.68
C ASN A 389 10.22 -7.03 -24.06
N TRP A 390 9.02 -6.45 -24.19
CA TRP A 390 8.28 -6.50 -25.46
C TRP A 390 9.11 -5.90 -26.62
N GLU A 391 9.89 -4.85 -26.34
CA GLU A 391 10.86 -4.23 -27.24
C GLU A 391 11.97 -5.17 -27.79
N GLU A 392 12.20 -6.30 -27.12
CA GLU A 392 13.21 -7.32 -27.48
C GLU A 392 12.59 -8.55 -28.19
N GLU A 393 11.30 -8.49 -28.56
CA GLU A 393 10.59 -9.60 -29.21
C GLU A 393 10.53 -9.41 -30.74
N GLU A 394 10.84 -10.49 -31.46
CA GLU A 394 11.06 -10.49 -32.91
C GLU A 394 9.81 -10.12 -33.74
N ASP A 395 8.62 -10.31 -33.19
CA ASP A 395 7.33 -9.94 -33.80
C ASP A 395 6.98 -8.46 -33.59
N SER A 396 7.56 -7.80 -32.58
CA SER A 396 7.23 -6.43 -32.17
C SER A 396 7.81 -5.31 -33.03
N LYS A 397 8.58 -5.63 -34.07
CA LYS A 397 9.42 -4.68 -34.84
C LYS A 397 8.68 -3.44 -35.39
N GLU A 398 7.40 -3.61 -35.74
CA GLU A 398 6.57 -2.53 -36.28
C GLU A 398 5.87 -1.69 -35.20
N VAL A 399 6.08 -2.02 -33.91
CA VAL A 399 5.60 -1.24 -32.77
C VAL A 399 6.72 -0.32 -32.28
N LEU A 400 6.46 0.99 -32.30
CA LEU A 400 7.43 1.99 -31.85
C LEU A 400 7.42 2.09 -30.32
N PHE A 401 8.50 1.68 -29.66
CA PHE A 401 8.68 1.89 -28.22
C PHE A 401 9.12 3.33 -27.97
N LEU A 402 8.36 4.07 -27.16
CA LEU A 402 8.52 5.51 -26.96
C LEU A 402 8.77 5.88 -25.49
N ASP A 403 9.70 6.82 -25.30
CA ASP A 403 10.05 7.49 -24.05
C ASP A 403 9.68 8.98 -24.08
N ASP A 404 9.92 9.74 -23.00
CA ASP A 404 9.49 11.15 -22.95
C ASP A 404 10.17 12.04 -24.02
N GLU A 405 11.38 11.67 -24.48
CA GLU A 405 12.13 12.37 -25.52
C GLU A 405 11.58 12.09 -26.93
N THR A 406 11.37 10.82 -27.26
CA THR A 406 10.95 10.34 -28.58
C THR A 406 9.44 10.46 -28.81
N PHE A 407 8.62 10.39 -27.76
CA PHE A 407 7.15 10.42 -27.86
C PHE A 407 6.65 11.67 -28.60
N SER A 408 7.06 12.84 -28.12
CA SER A 408 6.55 14.12 -28.64
C SER A 408 7.05 14.42 -30.04
N THR A 409 8.25 13.96 -30.40
CA THR A 409 8.83 14.21 -31.73
C THR A 409 8.24 13.24 -32.77
N THR A 410 8.02 11.97 -32.40
CA THR A 410 7.44 10.95 -33.27
C THR A 410 5.97 11.21 -33.58
N LEU A 411 5.12 11.44 -32.56
CA LEU A 411 3.68 11.60 -32.79
C LEU A 411 3.31 12.87 -33.58
N LYS A 412 4.15 13.91 -33.57
CA LYS A 412 3.98 15.10 -34.43
C LYS A 412 4.09 14.80 -35.93
N ARG A 413 4.80 13.73 -36.32
CA ARG A 413 5.01 13.35 -37.73
C ARG A 413 3.95 12.39 -38.26
N LYS A 414 3.11 11.81 -37.40
CA LYS A 414 2.14 10.77 -37.75
C LYS A 414 0.72 11.32 -37.77
N LYS A 415 -0.01 11.12 -38.88
CA LYS A 415 -1.40 11.53 -39.06
C LYS A 415 -2.33 10.76 -38.14
N HIS A 416 -2.03 9.48 -37.95
CA HIS A 416 -2.75 8.55 -37.10
C HIS A 416 -1.72 7.81 -36.26
N ALA A 417 -1.84 7.83 -34.94
CA ALA A 417 -0.97 7.05 -34.07
C ALA A 417 -1.77 6.43 -32.94
N LEU A 418 -1.72 5.12 -32.79
CA LEU A 418 -2.34 4.42 -31.67
C LEU A 418 -1.24 4.02 -30.68
N VAL A 419 -1.39 4.41 -29.41
CA VAL A 419 -0.34 4.29 -28.40
C VAL A 419 -0.85 3.51 -27.20
N MET A 420 -0.26 2.34 -26.94
CA MET A 420 -0.56 1.52 -25.78
C MET A 420 0.40 1.81 -24.62
N PHE A 421 -0.15 2.39 -23.55
CA PHE A 421 0.52 2.58 -22.28
C PHE A 421 0.32 1.31 -21.44
N TYR A 422 1.41 0.63 -21.10
CA TYR A 422 1.41 -0.71 -20.52
C TYR A 422 2.35 -0.86 -19.32
N ALA A 423 2.25 -1.98 -18.62
CA ALA A 423 3.25 -2.43 -17.65
C ALA A 423 3.56 -3.91 -17.90
N PRO A 424 4.84 -4.36 -17.88
CA PRO A 424 5.20 -5.74 -18.23
C PRO A 424 4.49 -6.82 -17.39
N TRP A 425 4.20 -6.55 -16.12
CA TRP A 425 3.52 -7.47 -15.22
C TRP A 425 1.99 -7.54 -15.42
N CYS A 426 1.39 -6.68 -16.26
CA CYS A 426 -0.07 -6.62 -16.41
C CYS A 426 -0.61 -7.69 -17.37
N GLY A 427 -1.40 -8.64 -16.85
CA GLY A 427 -2.02 -9.70 -17.66
C GLY A 427 -2.87 -9.20 -18.83
N HIS A 428 -3.60 -8.10 -18.66
CA HIS A 428 -4.39 -7.50 -19.75
C HIS A 428 -3.52 -6.86 -20.84
N CYS A 429 -2.30 -6.42 -20.52
CA CYS A 429 -1.34 -5.96 -21.53
C CYS A 429 -0.82 -7.14 -22.35
N LYS A 430 -0.42 -8.22 -21.66
CA LYS A 430 0.06 -9.46 -22.28
C LYS A 430 -0.96 -10.04 -23.25
N SER A 431 -2.25 -10.03 -22.91
CA SER A 431 -3.31 -10.51 -23.80
C SER A 431 -3.62 -9.58 -24.99
N THR A 432 -3.36 -8.27 -24.86
CA THR A 432 -3.66 -7.27 -25.91
C THR A 432 -2.52 -7.11 -26.91
N LYS A 433 -1.29 -7.34 -26.45
CA LYS A 433 -0.04 -7.15 -27.19
C LYS A 433 0.03 -7.87 -28.55
N PRO A 434 -0.33 -9.17 -28.69
CA PRO A 434 -0.24 -9.86 -29.99
C PRO A 434 -1.14 -9.23 -31.05
N GLU A 435 -2.39 -8.90 -30.70
CA GLU A 435 -3.36 -8.26 -31.58
C GLU A 435 -2.93 -6.83 -31.97
N PHE A 436 -2.36 -6.07 -31.01
CA PHE A 436 -1.83 -4.74 -31.25
C PHE A 436 -0.60 -4.76 -32.17
N THR A 437 0.26 -5.77 -32.01
CA THR A 437 1.46 -6.00 -32.84
C THR A 437 1.05 -6.43 -34.26
N ALA A 438 0.09 -7.33 -34.40
CA ALA A 438 -0.45 -7.72 -35.70
C ALA A 438 -1.11 -6.55 -36.44
N ALA A 439 -1.78 -5.63 -35.74
CA ALA A 439 -2.32 -4.41 -36.33
C ALA A 439 -1.23 -3.42 -36.78
N ALA A 440 -0.12 -3.35 -36.04
CA ALA A 440 1.07 -2.58 -36.43
C ALA A 440 1.65 -3.10 -37.75
N THR A 441 1.93 -4.41 -37.82
CA THR A 441 2.46 -5.08 -39.03
C THR A 441 1.51 -4.92 -40.22
N ALA A 442 0.20 -5.05 -40.03
CA ALA A 442 -0.79 -4.92 -41.10
C ALA A 442 -0.90 -3.49 -41.68
N LEU A 443 -0.36 -2.47 -40.99
CA LEU A 443 -0.38 -1.06 -41.41
C LEU A 443 1.02 -0.44 -41.54
N GLN A 444 2.08 -1.27 -41.55
CA GLN A 444 3.48 -0.85 -41.63
C GLN A 444 3.77 0.01 -42.88
N ASP A 445 3.12 -0.30 -44.01
CA ASP A 445 3.33 0.35 -45.31
C ASP A 445 2.67 1.74 -45.42
N ASP A 446 1.83 2.17 -44.47
CA ASP A 446 1.32 3.55 -44.43
C ASP A 446 2.23 4.43 -43.54
N PRO A 447 3.13 5.26 -44.11
CA PRO A 447 4.04 6.08 -43.31
C PRO A 447 3.33 7.13 -42.44
N ARG A 448 2.03 7.38 -42.69
CA ARG A 448 1.20 8.32 -41.92
C ARG A 448 0.63 7.67 -40.65
N VAL A 449 0.62 6.34 -40.57
CA VAL A 449 0.16 5.54 -39.43
C VAL A 449 1.34 5.19 -38.51
N ALA A 450 1.07 5.01 -37.21
CA ALA A 450 2.00 4.37 -36.28
C ALA A 450 1.25 3.61 -35.19
N PHE A 451 1.81 2.48 -34.79
CA PHE A 451 1.48 1.81 -33.54
C PHE A 451 2.67 1.99 -32.61
N ALA A 452 2.40 2.34 -31.35
CA ALA A 452 3.45 2.63 -30.38
C ALA A 452 3.13 2.08 -29.00
N ALA A 453 4.17 1.86 -28.21
CA ALA A 453 4.09 1.34 -26.86
C ALA A 453 4.89 2.23 -25.89
N VAL A 454 4.37 2.39 -24.67
CA VAL A 454 5.05 3.10 -23.58
C VAL A 454 5.01 2.24 -22.34
N ASP A 455 6.18 1.81 -21.86
CA ASP A 455 6.33 1.09 -20.60
C ASP A 455 6.25 2.08 -19.42
N CYS A 456 5.12 2.08 -18.72
CA CYS A 456 4.87 2.98 -17.60
C CYS A 456 5.62 2.61 -16.32
N THR A 457 6.29 1.46 -16.27
CA THR A 457 7.22 1.13 -15.17
C THR A 457 8.57 1.84 -15.33
N LYS A 458 8.94 2.18 -16.57
CA LYS A 458 10.12 3.00 -16.91
C LYS A 458 9.75 4.48 -17.06
N GLN A 459 8.64 4.78 -17.74
CA GLN A 459 8.22 6.12 -18.18
C GLN A 459 7.07 6.69 -17.34
N ALA A 460 7.16 6.58 -16.01
CA ALA A 460 6.08 6.94 -15.08
C ALA A 460 5.57 8.39 -15.25
N ALA A 461 6.47 9.35 -15.49
CA ALA A 461 6.11 10.76 -15.71
C ALA A 461 5.31 10.97 -17.01
N LEU A 462 5.70 10.29 -18.10
CA LEU A 462 5.01 10.33 -19.39
C LEU A 462 3.61 9.71 -19.28
N CYS A 463 3.47 8.61 -18.57
CA CYS A 463 2.17 7.96 -18.34
C CYS A 463 1.24 8.80 -17.44
N ALA A 464 1.78 9.43 -16.39
CA ALA A 464 1.04 10.38 -15.56
C ALA A 464 0.58 11.61 -16.36
N LYS A 465 1.44 12.16 -17.23
CA LYS A 465 1.16 13.28 -18.15
C LYS A 465 0.00 12.98 -19.12
N TYR A 466 -0.18 11.72 -19.53
CA TYR A 466 -1.33 11.29 -20.34
C TYR A 466 -2.53 10.74 -19.53
N ASN A 467 -2.47 10.79 -18.20
CA ASN A 467 -3.52 10.33 -17.28
C ASN A 467 -3.83 8.83 -17.44
N VAL A 468 -2.78 8.01 -17.57
CA VAL A 468 -2.86 6.54 -17.55
C VAL A 468 -3.09 6.08 -16.11
N ARG A 469 -4.22 5.41 -15.86
CA ARG A 469 -4.65 4.96 -14.52
C ARG A 469 -4.75 3.45 -14.35
N GLY A 470 -4.69 2.73 -15.45
CA GLY A 470 -4.77 1.28 -15.52
C GLY A 470 -4.15 0.80 -16.82
N TYR A 471 -3.78 -0.47 -16.87
CA TYR A 471 -3.04 -1.04 -17.98
C TYR A 471 -3.85 -2.16 -18.66
N PRO A 472 -3.86 -2.24 -20.01
CA PRO A 472 -3.38 -1.23 -20.94
C PRO A 472 -4.37 -0.05 -21.02
N THR A 473 -3.85 1.17 -21.07
CA THR A 473 -4.59 2.33 -21.58
C THR A 473 -4.14 2.55 -23.02
N ILE A 474 -5.06 2.62 -23.97
CA ILE A 474 -4.74 2.88 -25.37
C ILE A 474 -5.30 4.25 -25.75
N LEU A 475 -4.44 5.11 -26.28
CA LEU A 475 -4.80 6.47 -26.74
C LEU A 475 -4.48 6.62 -28.22
N TYR A 476 -5.42 7.19 -28.96
CA TYR A 476 -5.20 7.62 -30.33
C TYR A 476 -4.76 9.07 -30.39
N PHE A 477 -3.82 9.38 -31.26
CA PHE A 477 -3.33 10.73 -31.56
C PHE A 477 -3.38 11.03 -33.06
N SER A 478 -3.61 12.30 -33.40
CA SER A 478 -3.40 12.83 -34.75
C SER A 478 -2.48 14.03 -34.71
N TYR A 479 -1.28 13.90 -35.32
CA TYR A 479 -0.20 14.88 -35.30
C TYR A 479 0.15 15.42 -33.89
N LEU A 480 -0.02 14.59 -32.85
CA LEU A 480 -0.01 14.94 -31.42
C LEU A 480 -1.07 15.98 -30.97
N LYS A 481 -1.78 16.65 -31.89
CA LYS A 481 -2.75 17.73 -31.61
C LYS A 481 -4.10 17.22 -31.11
N THR A 482 -4.69 16.25 -31.82
CA THR A 482 -5.94 15.60 -31.42
C THR A 482 -5.61 14.36 -30.62
N ARG A 483 -6.27 14.16 -29.47
CA ARG A 483 -6.20 12.95 -28.64
C ARG A 483 -7.59 12.38 -28.45
N LEU A 484 -7.76 11.08 -28.64
CA LEU A 484 -8.97 10.33 -28.34
C LEU A 484 -8.63 9.11 -27.49
N ASP A 485 -9.49 8.78 -26.53
CA ASP A 485 -9.37 7.53 -25.78
C ASP A 485 -9.88 6.37 -26.65
N TYR A 486 -9.12 5.27 -26.74
CA TYR A 486 -9.51 4.09 -27.49
C TYR A 486 -10.34 3.15 -26.61
N ASN A 487 -11.63 3.04 -26.93
CA ASN A 487 -12.61 2.24 -26.18
C ASN A 487 -13.27 1.14 -27.03
N ALA A 488 -12.72 0.82 -28.19
CA ALA A 488 -13.21 -0.26 -29.06
C ALA A 488 -12.63 -1.64 -28.64
N GLY A 489 -12.96 -2.68 -29.41
CA GLY A 489 -12.44 -4.04 -29.18
C GLY A 489 -10.91 -4.12 -29.24
N ARG A 490 -10.33 -5.23 -28.79
CA ARG A 490 -8.87 -5.39 -28.66
C ARG A 490 -8.28 -6.42 -29.65
N THR A 491 -8.98 -6.71 -30.73
CA THR A 491 -8.44 -7.50 -31.84
C THR A 491 -7.72 -6.61 -32.86
N SER A 492 -6.86 -7.19 -33.68
CA SER A 492 -6.14 -6.51 -34.75
C SER A 492 -7.10 -5.78 -35.70
N LYS A 493 -8.24 -6.41 -36.02
CA LYS A 493 -9.30 -5.83 -36.86
C LYS A 493 -9.92 -4.57 -36.24
N ASP A 494 -10.16 -4.57 -34.92
CA ASP A 494 -10.71 -3.40 -34.22
C ASP A 494 -9.74 -2.21 -34.27
N PHE A 495 -8.46 -2.48 -34.02
CA PHE A 495 -7.41 -1.46 -34.06
C PHE A 495 -7.26 -0.85 -35.46
N ILE A 496 -7.22 -1.68 -36.50
CA ILE A 496 -7.14 -1.25 -37.91
C ILE A 496 -8.39 -0.43 -38.28
N ALA A 497 -9.58 -0.90 -37.94
CA ALA A 497 -10.84 -0.21 -38.24
C ALA A 497 -10.89 1.18 -37.59
N PHE A 498 -10.50 1.31 -36.32
CA PHE A 498 -10.45 2.59 -35.61
C PHE A 498 -9.41 3.55 -36.21
N VAL A 499 -8.22 3.05 -36.57
CA VAL A 499 -7.16 3.88 -37.15
C VAL A 499 -7.53 4.40 -38.55
N ASN A 500 -8.24 3.59 -39.33
CA ASN A 500 -8.73 3.97 -40.66
C ASN A 500 -9.93 4.94 -40.60
N ASN A 501 -10.81 4.81 -39.61
CA ASN A 501 -11.97 5.68 -39.43
C ASN A 501 -12.11 6.19 -37.97
N PRO A 502 -11.18 7.06 -37.52
CA PRO A 502 -11.20 7.56 -36.15
C PRO A 502 -12.36 8.56 -35.97
N PRO A 503 -13.17 8.45 -34.90
CA PRO A 503 -14.33 9.32 -34.70
C PRO A 503 -13.93 10.79 -34.63
N SER A 504 -14.72 11.65 -35.29
CA SER A 504 -14.44 13.10 -35.32
C SER A 504 -14.58 13.72 -33.93
N ALA A 505 -13.80 14.76 -33.64
CA ALA A 505 -13.80 15.43 -32.33
C ALA A 505 -15.07 16.25 -32.03
N VAL A 506 -16.07 16.24 -32.92
CA VAL A 506 -17.30 17.03 -32.83
C VAL A 506 -18.46 16.24 -32.22
N ASP A 507 -18.39 14.90 -32.24
CA ASP A 507 -19.57 14.04 -32.03
C ASP A 507 -19.55 13.29 -30.69
N ARG A 508 -19.67 14.05 -29.59
CA ARG A 508 -19.86 13.52 -28.21
C ARG A 508 -20.84 14.40 -27.42
N THR A 509 -22.03 14.64 -28.00
CA THR A 509 -23.12 15.36 -27.31
C THR A 509 -24.31 14.48 -26.93
N GLU A 510 -24.37 13.23 -27.39
CA GLU A 510 -25.40 12.26 -27.01
C GLU A 510 -24.76 10.92 -26.58
N LEU A 511 -24.77 10.67 -25.27
CA LEU A 511 -24.91 9.39 -24.53
C LEU A 511 -24.69 9.63 -23.02
#